data_AF-A0A1B9EQH9-F1
#
_entry.id   AF-A0A1B9EQH9-F1
#
_cell.length_a   1.000
_cell.length_b   1.000
_cell.length_c   1.000
_cell.angle_alpha   90.00
_cell.angle_beta   90.00
_cell.angle_gamma   90.00
#
_symmetry.space_group_name_H-M   'P 1'
#
loop_
_entity.id
_entity.type
_entity.pdbx_description
1 polymer ?
#
loop_
_entity_poly.entity_id
_entity_poly.type
_entity_poly.pdbx_seq_one_letter_code
_entity_poly.pdbx_strand_id
1 'polypeptide(L)'
;MRLRAFGPAVHGFLDTIREGRPATPLLVVSPVLCPAHEETPGPAAPDFRDGKVEFTALGDPAESASGKLALRVVREELARIVAERAASDPYLFHLDGRALYGEADHDELPLPDRLHPDAAAHRRMGERFGAFAFGPGRPFAAVDNR
;
A
#
# COMPACT_ATOMS: atom_id res chain seq x y z
N MET A 1 12.97 9.18 2.91
CA MET A 1 13.23 7.89 3.61
C MET A 1 14.04 6.97 2.70
N ARG A 2 14.77 5.99 3.25
CA ARG A 2 15.52 4.97 2.49
C ARG A 2 15.15 3.57 2.95
N LEU A 3 15.33 2.54 2.12
CA LEU A 3 15.01 1.15 2.42
C LEU A 3 15.63 0.67 3.74
N ARG A 4 16.91 0.99 3.98
CA ARG A 4 17.61 0.66 5.24
C ARG A 4 16.92 1.18 6.51
N ALA A 5 16.12 2.24 6.40
CA ALA A 5 15.37 2.81 7.52
C ALA A 5 13.90 2.40 7.50
N PHE A 6 13.36 2.04 6.33
CA PHE A 6 11.96 1.67 6.16
C PHE A 6 11.62 0.35 6.88
N GLY A 7 12.39 -0.71 6.62
CA GLY A 7 12.14 -2.02 7.26
C GLY A 7 12.14 -1.95 8.79
N PRO A 8 13.19 -1.39 9.44
CA PRO A 8 13.21 -1.18 10.89
C PRO A 8 12.05 -0.32 11.40
N ALA A 9 11.65 0.72 10.66
CA ALA A 9 10.51 1.56 11.04
C ALA A 9 9.18 0.79 11.02
N VAL A 10 8.95 -0.07 10.01
CA VAL A 10 7.75 -0.92 9.94
C VAL A 10 7.75 -1.94 11.07
N HIS A 11 8.88 -2.60 11.35
CA HIS A 11 8.99 -3.51 12.49
C HIS A 11 8.67 -2.82 13.81
N GLY A 12 9.30 -1.68 14.09
CA GLY A 12 9.03 -0.91 15.30
C GLY A 12 7.58 -0.47 15.42
N PHE A 13 6.95 -0.04 14.32
CA PHE A 13 5.53 0.32 14.32
C PHE A 13 4.61 -0.87 14.65
N LEU A 14 4.86 -2.04 14.06
CA LEU A 14 4.11 -3.26 14.36
C LEU A 14 4.31 -3.69 15.82
N ASP A 15 5.52 -3.56 16.36
CA ASP A 15 5.82 -3.86 17.77
C ASP A 15 5.05 -2.92 18.70
N THR A 16 5.05 -1.61 18.44
CA THR A 16 4.26 -0.64 19.21
C THR A 16 2.77 -0.98 19.21
N ILE A 17 2.19 -1.40 18.08
CA ILE A 17 0.79 -1.83 18.07
C ILE A 17 0.60 -3.09 18.93
N ARG A 18 1.51 -4.08 18.83
CA ARG A 18 1.41 -5.35 19.56
C ARG A 18 1.58 -5.20 21.05
N GLU A 19 2.38 -4.24 21.52
CA GLU A 19 2.48 -3.88 22.94
C GLU A 19 1.12 -3.52 23.55
N GLY A 20 0.30 -2.75 22.82
CA GLY A 20 -1.04 -2.37 23.26
C GLY A 20 -2.15 -3.36 22.88
N ARG A 21 -1.96 -4.12 21.80
CA ARG A 21 -2.97 -4.99 21.17
C ARG A 21 -2.36 -6.34 20.74
N PRO A 22 -2.03 -7.25 21.68
CA PRO A 22 -1.23 -8.43 21.39
C PRO A 22 -1.86 -9.43 20.40
N ALA A 23 -3.19 -9.55 20.40
CA ALA A 23 -3.92 -10.55 19.61
C ALA A 23 -4.98 -9.93 18.66
N THR A 24 -5.02 -8.60 18.53
CA THR A 24 -5.96 -7.96 17.60
C THR A 24 -5.53 -8.24 16.16
N PRO A 25 -6.39 -8.74 15.26
CA PRO A 25 -6.04 -8.88 13.85
C PRO A 25 -5.54 -7.57 13.25
N LEU A 26 -4.40 -7.61 12.56
CA LEU A 26 -3.82 -6.48 11.83
C LEU A 26 -3.67 -6.85 10.37
N LEU A 27 -4.21 -6.01 9.50
CA LEU A 27 -4.05 -6.14 8.06
C LEU A 27 -3.17 -4.99 7.55
N VAL A 28 -1.98 -5.34 7.04
CA VAL A 28 -1.09 -4.40 6.36
C VAL A 28 -1.48 -4.36 4.89
N VAL A 29 -1.97 -3.21 4.44
CA VAL A 29 -2.30 -2.96 3.03
C VAL A 29 -1.15 -2.17 2.41
N SER A 30 -0.52 -2.73 1.38
CA SER A 30 0.55 -2.03 0.67
C SER A 30 0.00 -0.99 -0.32
N PRO A 31 0.82 -0.05 -0.85
CA PRO A 31 0.32 0.98 -1.75
C PRO A 31 -0.37 0.43 -2.99
N VAL A 32 -1.49 1.05 -3.38
CA VAL A 32 -2.15 0.78 -4.67
C VAL A 32 -1.29 1.24 -5.85
N LEU A 33 -1.68 0.88 -7.07
CA LEU A 33 -1.00 1.33 -8.28
C LEU A 33 -1.03 2.86 -8.39
N CYS A 34 0.13 3.46 -8.63
CA CYS A 34 0.26 4.82 -9.17
C CYS A 34 1.39 4.79 -10.21
N PRO A 35 1.08 4.81 -11.53
CA PRO A 35 2.07 4.58 -12.57
C PRO A 35 3.29 5.52 -12.48
N ALA A 36 3.08 6.77 -12.08
CA ALA A 36 4.16 7.75 -11.92
C ALA A 36 5.21 7.35 -10.87
N HIS A 37 4.84 6.51 -9.88
CA HIS A 37 5.67 6.17 -8.73
C HIS A 37 6.05 4.69 -8.66
N GLU A 38 5.71 3.88 -9.68
CA GLU A 38 6.00 2.45 -9.70
C GLU A 38 7.50 2.17 -9.65
N GLU A 39 8.26 2.85 -10.51
CA GLU A 39 9.72 2.73 -10.60
C GLU A 39 10.46 4.03 -10.25
N THR A 40 9.73 5.15 -10.14
CA THR A 40 10.33 6.45 -9.82
C THR A 40 10.01 6.83 -8.39
N PRO A 41 11.02 6.98 -7.51
CA PRO A 41 10.78 7.40 -6.14
C PRO A 41 10.29 8.85 -6.08
N GLY A 42 9.67 9.22 -4.97
CA GLY A 42 9.21 10.58 -4.73
C GLY A 42 10.36 11.62 -4.60
N PRO A 43 9.98 12.90 -4.39
CA PRO A 43 8.63 13.35 -4.07
C PRO A 43 7.70 13.41 -5.30
N ALA A 44 6.40 13.28 -5.05
CA ALA A 44 5.38 13.74 -5.98
C ALA A 44 5.37 15.27 -5.99
N ALA A 45 5.22 15.88 -7.16
CA ALA A 45 5.09 17.33 -7.29
C ALA A 45 3.94 17.71 -8.22
N PRO A 46 3.27 18.85 -7.97
CA PRO A 46 2.30 19.41 -8.90
C PRO A 46 2.94 19.69 -10.25
N ASP A 47 2.23 19.33 -11.32
CA ASP A 47 2.56 19.58 -12.71
C ASP A 47 1.34 20.21 -13.38
N PHE A 48 1.48 21.43 -13.88
CA PHE A 48 0.39 22.17 -14.49
C PHE A 48 0.35 21.88 -15.99
N ARG A 49 -0.65 21.12 -16.43
CA ARG A 49 -0.85 20.71 -17.83
C ARG A 49 -2.26 21.04 -18.28
N ASP A 50 -2.39 21.72 -19.41
CA ASP A 50 -3.69 22.04 -20.03
C ASP A 50 -4.71 22.68 -19.06
N GLY A 51 -4.23 23.57 -18.18
CA GLY A 51 -5.06 24.26 -17.19
C GLY A 51 -5.51 23.40 -16.00
N LYS A 52 -4.95 22.19 -15.86
CA LYS A 52 -5.21 21.26 -14.75
C LYS A 52 -3.95 21.04 -13.94
N VAL A 53 -4.14 20.69 -12.67
CA VAL A 53 -3.06 20.22 -11.79
C VAL A 53 -3.05 18.71 -11.84
N GLU A 54 -1.95 18.15 -12.33
CA GLU A 54 -1.63 16.74 -12.24
C GLU A 54 -0.40 16.56 -11.34
N PHE A 55 0.03 15.32 -11.13
CA PHE A 55 1.23 15.01 -10.37
C PHE A 55 2.21 14.15 -11.16
N THR A 56 3.49 14.42 -10.93
CA THR A 56 4.60 13.60 -11.44
C THR A 56 5.56 13.26 -10.31
N ALA A 57 6.31 12.17 -10.46
CA ALA A 57 7.46 11.88 -9.62
C ALA A 57 8.65 12.74 -10.07
N LEU A 58 9.34 13.38 -9.11
CA LEU A 58 10.57 14.17 -9.38
C LEU A 58 11.86 13.41 -9.05
N GLY A 59 11.77 12.19 -8.52
CA GLY A 59 12.95 11.39 -8.24
C GLY A 59 13.61 10.85 -9.51
N ASP A 60 14.84 10.35 -9.35
CA ASP A 60 15.52 9.61 -10.41
C ASP A 60 15.28 8.10 -10.19
N PRO A 61 14.76 7.35 -11.19
CA PRO A 61 14.58 5.90 -11.11
C PRO A 61 15.85 5.15 -10.67
N ALA A 62 17.04 5.62 -11.05
CA ALA A 62 18.32 5.01 -10.67
C ALA A 62 18.58 5.07 -9.16
N GLU A 63 17.96 6.02 -8.45
CA GLU A 63 18.14 6.16 -7.00
C GLU A 63 17.48 5.03 -6.20
N SER A 64 16.61 4.22 -6.81
CA SER A 64 16.09 2.99 -6.21
C SER A 64 17.24 2.02 -5.85
N ALA A 65 18.30 1.96 -6.68
CA ALA A 65 19.50 1.17 -6.38
C ALA A 65 20.25 1.67 -5.13
N SER A 66 20.12 2.97 -4.83
CA SER A 66 20.65 3.58 -3.59
C SER A 66 19.66 3.52 -2.42
N GLY A 67 18.57 2.77 -2.57
CA GLY A 67 17.57 2.51 -1.55
C GLY A 67 16.53 3.62 -1.40
N LYS A 68 16.31 4.49 -2.41
CA LYS A 68 15.06 5.28 -2.42
C LYS A 68 13.86 4.36 -2.69
N LEU A 69 12.68 4.81 -2.29
CA LEU A 69 11.47 3.99 -2.24
C LEU A 69 10.53 4.38 -3.38
N ALA A 70 10.52 3.59 -4.44
CA ALA A 70 9.41 3.53 -5.38
C ALA A 70 8.32 2.58 -4.83
N LEU A 71 7.09 2.66 -5.34
CA LEU A 71 5.97 1.88 -4.80
C LEU A 71 6.20 0.37 -4.91
N ARG A 72 6.87 -0.09 -5.98
CA ARG A 72 7.23 -1.51 -6.10
C ARG A 72 8.12 -1.97 -4.95
N VAL A 73 9.16 -1.20 -4.61
CA VAL A 73 10.06 -1.50 -3.49
C VAL A 73 9.30 -1.51 -2.16
N VAL A 74 8.37 -0.58 -1.95
CA VAL A 74 7.55 -0.53 -0.74
C VAL A 74 6.66 -1.77 -0.63
N ARG A 75 6.00 -2.19 -1.72
CA ARG A 75 5.16 -3.39 -1.75
C ARG A 75 5.96 -4.65 -1.46
N GLU A 76 7.11 -4.82 -2.11
CA GLU A 76 8.01 -5.97 -1.90
C GLU A 76 8.46 -6.06 -0.44
N GLU A 77 8.87 -4.93 0.15
CA GLU A 77 9.39 -4.92 1.52
C GLU A 77 8.29 -5.14 2.56
N LEU A 78 7.09 -4.56 2.38
CA LEU A 78 5.95 -4.83 3.26
C LEU A 78 5.51 -6.30 3.20
N ALA A 79 5.46 -6.89 1.99
CA ALA A 79 5.12 -8.30 1.82
C ALA A 79 6.15 -9.21 2.51
N ARG A 80 7.45 -8.91 2.35
CA ARG A 80 8.54 -9.64 3.01
C ARG A 80 8.43 -9.59 4.53
N ILE A 81 8.30 -8.39 5.10
CA ILE A 81 8.19 -8.18 6.56
C ILE A 81 7.00 -8.93 7.14
N VAL A 82 5.83 -8.84 6.50
CA VAL A 82 4.64 -9.54 6.99
C VAL A 82 4.80 -11.05 6.88
N ALA A 83 5.34 -11.56 5.77
CA ALA A 83 5.57 -13.00 5.59
C ALA A 83 6.54 -13.57 6.65
N GLU A 84 7.62 -12.86 6.96
CA GLU A 84 8.57 -13.25 8.00
C GLU A 84 7.93 -13.26 9.39
N ARG A 85 7.12 -12.25 9.71
CA ARG A 85 6.46 -12.13 11.01
C ARG A 85 5.28 -13.09 11.18
N ALA A 86 4.59 -13.45 10.11
CA ALA A 86 3.46 -14.38 10.16
C ALA A 86 3.84 -15.77 10.69
N ALA A 87 5.13 -16.13 10.67
CA ALA A 87 5.64 -17.36 11.29
C ALA A 87 5.44 -17.40 12.82
N SER A 88 5.37 -16.23 13.48
CA SER A 88 5.20 -16.11 14.93
C SER A 88 4.00 -15.25 15.35
N ASP A 89 3.41 -14.49 14.44
CA ASP A 89 2.20 -13.69 14.65
C ASP A 89 1.06 -14.15 13.71
N PRO A 90 0.18 -15.07 14.16
CA PRO A 90 -0.92 -15.58 13.34
C PRO A 90 -2.03 -14.53 13.09
N TYR A 91 -1.94 -13.36 13.71
CA TYR A 91 -2.91 -12.27 13.59
C TYR A 91 -2.40 -11.13 12.71
N LEU A 92 -1.28 -11.30 12.01
CA LEU A 92 -0.75 -10.34 11.05
C LEU A 92 -0.99 -10.83 9.62
N PHE A 93 -1.67 -10.01 8.84
CA PHE A 93 -2.08 -10.31 7.47
C PHE A 93 -1.54 -9.26 6.50
N HIS A 94 -1.37 -9.65 5.24
CA HIS A 94 -0.97 -8.75 4.16
C HIS A 94 -2.02 -8.73 3.06
N LEU A 95 -2.26 -7.54 2.50
CA LEU A 95 -3.00 -7.33 1.26
C LEU A 95 -2.14 -6.50 0.30
N ASP A 96 -1.83 -7.07 -0.87
CA ASP A 96 -1.23 -6.28 -1.96
C ASP A 96 -2.23 -5.23 -2.43
N GLY A 97 -1.86 -3.95 -2.33
CA GLY A 97 -2.73 -2.84 -2.72
C GLY A 97 -3.22 -2.92 -4.17
N ARG A 98 -2.48 -3.58 -5.06
CA ARG A 98 -2.89 -3.78 -6.46
C ARG A 98 -4.08 -4.71 -6.61
N ALA A 99 -4.39 -5.53 -5.60
CA ALA A 99 -5.64 -6.27 -5.56
C ALA A 99 -6.86 -5.36 -5.31
N LEU A 100 -6.66 -4.16 -4.76
CA LEU A 100 -7.71 -3.15 -4.62
C LEU A 100 -7.81 -2.27 -5.86
N TYR A 101 -6.67 -1.79 -6.37
CA TYR A 101 -6.57 -0.99 -7.58
C TYR A 101 -5.23 -1.24 -8.27
N GLY A 102 -5.28 -1.94 -9.41
CA GLY A 102 -4.12 -2.34 -10.21
C GLY A 102 -4.19 -1.84 -11.66
N GLU A 103 -3.37 -2.41 -12.54
CA GLU A 103 -3.17 -1.94 -13.92
C GLU A 103 -4.46 -1.97 -14.73
N ALA A 104 -5.20 -3.08 -14.64
CA ALA A 104 -6.50 -3.21 -15.32
C ALA A 104 -7.54 -2.20 -14.81
N ASP A 105 -7.48 -1.83 -13.52
CA ASP A 105 -8.36 -0.78 -13.00
C ASP A 105 -7.96 0.61 -13.48
N HIS A 106 -6.67 0.86 -13.64
CA HIS A 106 -6.17 2.11 -14.19
C HIS A 106 -6.55 2.30 -15.67
N ASP A 107 -6.55 1.22 -16.45
CA ASP A 107 -6.99 1.25 -17.85
C ASP A 107 -8.49 1.62 -17.97
N GLU A 108 -9.32 1.19 -17.03
CA GLU A 108 -10.76 1.48 -16.99
C GLU A 108 -11.11 2.81 -16.29
N LEU A 109 -10.42 3.10 -15.18
CA LEU A 109 -10.66 4.19 -14.25
C LEU A 109 -9.34 4.91 -13.96
N PRO A 110 -8.80 5.67 -14.93
CA PRO A 110 -7.49 6.31 -14.79
C PRO A 110 -7.49 7.33 -13.64
N LEU A 111 -6.31 7.53 -13.03
CA LEU A 111 -6.12 8.52 -11.97
C LEU A 111 -6.28 9.93 -12.56
N PRO A 112 -7.33 10.70 -12.20
CA PRO A 112 -7.64 11.98 -12.84
C PRO A 112 -6.56 13.05 -12.69
N ASP A 113 -5.75 12.98 -11.63
CA ASP A 113 -4.61 13.86 -11.39
C ASP A 113 -3.27 13.11 -11.47
N ARG A 114 -3.28 11.88 -12.01
CA ARG A 114 -2.12 10.95 -12.09
C ARG A 114 -1.59 10.46 -10.74
N LEU A 115 -2.31 10.68 -9.63
CA LEU A 115 -1.90 10.25 -8.30
C LEU A 115 -3.02 9.57 -7.49
N HIS A 116 -4.21 10.14 -7.46
CA HIS A 116 -5.29 9.71 -6.57
C HIS A 116 -6.41 8.99 -7.35
N PRO A 117 -6.96 7.88 -6.81
CA PRO A 117 -8.18 7.29 -7.35
C PRO A 117 -9.35 8.26 -7.28
N ASP A 118 -10.25 8.20 -8.26
CA ASP A 118 -11.49 8.98 -8.23
C ASP A 118 -12.58 8.30 -7.38
N ALA A 119 -13.78 8.88 -7.34
CA ALA A 119 -14.90 8.33 -6.57
C ALA A 119 -15.34 6.93 -7.04
N ALA A 120 -15.26 6.63 -8.35
CA ALA A 120 -15.65 5.33 -8.89
C ALA A 120 -14.61 4.26 -8.52
N ALA A 121 -13.33 4.58 -8.65
CA ALA A 121 -12.22 3.73 -8.24
C ALA A 121 -12.25 3.47 -6.72
N HIS A 122 -12.49 4.51 -5.91
CA HIS A 122 -12.65 4.35 -4.46
C HIS A 122 -13.79 3.40 -4.08
N ARG A 123 -14.93 3.46 -4.78
CA ARG A 123 -16.05 2.52 -4.54
C ARG A 123 -15.62 1.08 -4.81
N ARG A 124 -14.99 0.83 -5.96
CA ARG A 124 -14.50 -0.50 -6.36
C ARG A 124 -13.46 -1.03 -5.36
N MET A 125 -12.53 -0.19 -4.94
CA MET A 125 -11.55 -0.53 -3.90
C MET A 125 -12.23 -0.90 -2.58
N GLY A 126 -13.24 -0.14 -2.15
CA GLY A 126 -14.00 -0.40 -0.94
C GLY A 126 -14.74 -1.74 -0.96
N GLU A 127 -15.38 -2.08 -2.07
CA GLU A 127 -16.07 -3.36 -2.26
C GLU A 127 -15.08 -4.54 -2.19
N ARG A 128 -13.95 -4.43 -2.88
CA ARG A 128 -12.89 -5.46 -2.86
C ARG A 128 -12.26 -5.60 -1.47
N PHE A 129 -12.00 -4.48 -0.79
CA PHE A 129 -11.50 -4.50 0.57
C PHE A 129 -12.49 -5.17 1.52
N GLY A 130 -13.78 -4.81 1.45
CA GLY A 130 -14.83 -5.42 2.26
C GLY A 130 -14.86 -6.94 2.11
N ALA A 131 -14.86 -7.43 0.86
CA ALA A 131 -14.83 -8.86 0.57
C ALA A 131 -13.54 -9.54 1.05
N PHE A 132 -12.38 -8.88 0.90
CA PHE A 132 -11.10 -9.45 1.34
C PHE A 132 -10.94 -9.47 2.86
N ALA A 133 -11.38 -8.42 3.56
CA ALA A 133 -11.10 -8.24 4.98
C ALA A 133 -12.13 -8.95 5.86
N PHE A 134 -13.42 -8.94 5.46
CA PHE A 134 -14.54 -9.38 6.29
C PHE A 134 -15.28 -10.63 5.77
N GLY A 135 -14.88 -11.21 4.64
CA GLY A 135 -15.45 -12.47 4.16
C GLY A 135 -15.18 -13.66 5.10
N PRO A 136 -15.80 -14.83 4.89
CA PRO A 136 -15.52 -16.02 5.71
C PRO A 136 -14.04 -16.43 5.65
N GLY A 137 -13.43 -16.69 6.81
CA GLY A 137 -12.01 -17.07 6.91
C GLY A 137 -11.01 -15.95 6.57
N ARG A 138 -11.49 -14.71 6.45
CA ARG A 138 -10.68 -13.52 6.15
C ARG A 138 -10.12 -12.88 7.43
N PRO A 139 -9.16 -11.94 7.32
CA PRO A 139 -8.44 -11.36 8.46
C PRO A 139 -9.33 -10.90 9.62
N PHE A 140 -10.54 -10.39 9.35
CA PHE A 140 -11.46 -9.86 10.35
C PHE A 140 -12.75 -10.67 10.53
N ALA A 141 -12.82 -11.89 9.98
CA ALA A 141 -14.04 -12.71 9.98
C ALA A 141 -14.60 -13.06 11.38
N ALA A 142 -13.78 -12.95 12.44
CA ALA A 142 -14.15 -13.25 13.82
C ALA A 142 -14.35 -12.00 14.69
N VAL A 143 -14.30 -10.79 14.11
CA VAL A 143 -14.43 -9.53 14.88
C VAL A 143 -15.90 -9.14 15.08
N ASP A 144 -16.83 -9.77 14.35
CA ASP A 144 -18.27 -9.65 14.59
C ASP A 144 -18.73 -10.51 15.78
N ASN A 145 -18.42 -10.07 17.02
CA ASN A 145 -19.24 -10.29 18.23
C ASN A 145 -18.54 -9.82 19.53
N ARG A 146 -18.25 -8.52 19.66
CA ARG A 146 -18.12 -7.88 20.99
C ARG A 146 -18.68 -6.48 20.99
#